data_AF-A0A519UJK8-F1
#
_entry.id   AF-A0A519UJK8-F1
#
_cell.length_a   1.000
_cell.length_b   1.000
_cell.length_c   1.000
_cell.angle_alpha   90.00
_cell.angle_beta   90.00
_cell.angle_gamma   90.00
#
_symmetry.space_group_name_H-M   'P 1'
#
loop_
_entity.id
_entity.type
_entity.pdbx_description
1 polymer ?
#
loop_
_entity_poly.entity_id
_entity_poly.type
_entity_poly.pdbx_seq_one_letter_code
_entity_poly.pdbx_strand_id
1 'polypeptide(L)' 'VMGSIDGRDICKELKLSQHRHIPVLQMSVVNKFYNDPKKPLHADDYIEKPFDLDVMVGKVRSLMNNVQIN' A
#
# COMPACT_ATOMS: atom_id res chain seq x y z
N VAL A 1 -9.45 -0.14 -7.03
CA VAL A 1 -10.62 -0.99 -6.73
C VAL A 1 -10.29 -2.40 -7.19
N MET A 2 -10.54 -3.39 -6.36
CA MET A 2 -10.45 -4.82 -6.70
C MET A 2 -11.88 -5.36 -6.82
N GLY A 3 -12.41 -5.44 -8.04
CA GLY A 3 -13.82 -5.77 -8.26
C GLY A 3 -14.76 -4.67 -7.73
N SER A 4 -15.55 -4.97 -6.71
CA SER A 4 -16.42 -4.01 -6.00
C SER A 4 -15.79 -3.44 -4.73
N ILE A 5 -14.58 -3.91 -4.34
CA ILE A 5 -13.98 -3.61 -3.04
C ILE A 5 -12.87 -2.56 -3.18
N ASP A 6 -12.83 -1.59 -2.27
CA ASP A 6 -11.75 -0.61 -2.19
C ASP A 6 -10.50 -1.26 -1.59
N GLY A 7 -9.34 -1.05 -2.24
CA GLY A 7 -8.07 -1.60 -1.76
C GLY A 7 -7.68 -1.09 -0.37
N ARG A 8 -8.13 0.11 0.01
CA ARG A 8 -7.90 0.67 1.35
C ARG A 8 -8.59 -0.15 2.44
N ASP A 9 -9.79 -0.62 2.17
CA ASP A 9 -10.57 -1.40 3.14
C ASP A 9 -9.91 -2.78 3.33
N ILE A 10 -9.46 -3.41 2.25
CA ILE A 10 -8.69 -4.68 2.33
C ILE A 10 -7.37 -4.49 3.06
N CYS A 11 -6.63 -3.40 2.76
CA CYS A 11 -5.37 -3.09 3.44
C CYS A 11 -5.59 -2.87 4.95
N LYS A 12 -6.66 -2.17 5.32
CA LYS A 12 -7.02 -1.95 6.73
C LYS A 12 -7.22 -3.28 7.45
N GLU A 13 -8.04 -4.19 6.90
CA GLU A 13 -8.29 -5.49 7.53
C GLU A 13 -7.02 -6.33 7.64
N LEU A 14 -6.17 -6.34 6.59
CA LEU A 14 -4.86 -7.01 6.64
C LEU A 14 -3.99 -6.48 7.79
N LYS A 15 -3.92 -5.16 7.96
CA LYS A 15 -3.11 -4.50 9.00
C LYS A 15 -3.68 -4.60 10.41
N LEU A 16 -4.95 -4.94 10.57
CA LEU A 16 -5.58 -5.26 11.85
C LEU A 16 -5.52 -6.75 12.21
N SER A 17 -5.12 -7.61 11.27
CA SER A 17 -5.04 -9.06 11.45
C SER A 17 -3.65 -9.54 11.89
N GLN A 18 -3.51 -10.86 12.08
CA GLN A 18 -2.20 -11.52 12.28
C GLN A 18 -1.21 -11.27 11.12
N HIS A 19 -1.71 -10.90 9.93
CA HIS A 19 -0.90 -10.60 8.74
C HIS A 19 -0.35 -9.17 8.69
N ARG A 20 -0.53 -8.38 9.75
CA ARG A 20 -0.04 -6.98 9.83
C ARG A 20 1.43 -6.77 9.48
N HIS A 21 2.25 -7.81 9.65
CA HIS A 21 3.68 -7.82 9.37
C HIS A 21 4.01 -7.88 7.86
N ILE A 22 3.05 -8.24 7.01
CA ILE A 22 3.26 -8.26 5.56
C ILE A 22 3.32 -6.81 5.04
N PRO A 23 4.37 -6.42 4.29
CA PRO A 23 4.43 -5.11 3.66
C PRO A 23 3.39 -4.96 2.55
N VAL A 24 2.76 -3.79 2.49
CA VAL A 24 1.75 -3.45 1.49
C VAL A 24 2.19 -2.17 0.77
N LEU A 25 2.42 -2.30 -0.54
CA LEU A 25 2.55 -1.18 -1.46
C LEU A 25 1.22 -0.97 -2.18
N GLN A 26 0.52 0.13 -1.88
CA GLN A 26 -0.79 0.40 -2.49
C GLN A 26 -0.67 1.23 -3.77
N MET A 27 -1.23 0.72 -4.86
CA MET A 27 -1.21 1.37 -6.18
C MET A 27 -2.56 2.02 -6.50
N SER A 28 -2.58 3.28 -6.95
CA SER A 28 -3.82 4.00 -7.25
C SER A 28 -3.74 4.84 -8.52
N VAL A 29 -4.83 4.89 -9.30
CA VAL A 29 -5.03 5.88 -10.39
C VAL A 29 -5.64 7.19 -9.87
N VAL A 30 -6.15 7.19 -8.64
CA VAL A 30 -6.77 8.36 -8.01
C VAL A 30 -5.67 9.15 -7.33
N ASN A 31 -5.40 10.36 -7.84
CA ASN A 31 -4.44 11.28 -7.25
C ASN A 31 -4.84 11.63 -5.82
N LYS A 32 -3.86 11.67 -4.91
CA LYS A 32 -4.07 12.10 -3.51
C LYS A 32 -5.12 11.30 -2.74
N PHE A 33 -5.42 10.06 -3.14
CA PHE A 33 -6.41 9.21 -2.46
C PHE A 33 -6.09 8.97 -0.97
N TYR A 34 -4.81 9.08 -0.60
CA TYR A 34 -4.30 8.96 0.76
C TYR A 34 -4.68 10.14 1.68
N ASN A 35 -5.15 11.26 1.11
CA ASN A 35 -5.62 12.43 1.86
C ASN A 35 -7.11 12.39 2.22
N ASP A 36 -7.81 11.29 1.92
CA ASP A 36 -9.22 11.12 2.25
C ASP A 36 -9.39 10.89 3.77
N PRO A 37 -9.96 11.84 4.53
CA PRO A 37 -10.08 11.71 5.98
C PRO A 37 -11.04 10.59 6.41
N LYS A 38 -11.94 10.14 5.51
CA LYS A 38 -12.85 9.03 5.79
C LYS A 38 -12.21 7.67 5.55
N LYS A 39 -11.13 7.62 4.76
CA LYS A 39 -10.44 6.39 4.37
C LYS A 39 -8.92 6.60 4.43
N PRO A 40 -8.36 6.66 5.64
CA PRO A 40 -6.92 6.85 5.83
C PRO A 40 -6.11 5.71 5.21
N LEU A 41 -4.88 6.03 4.83
CA LEU A 41 -3.95 5.04 4.29
C LEU A 41 -3.41 4.15 5.43
N HIS A 42 -3.58 2.84 5.29
CA HIS A 42 -3.00 1.84 6.20
C HIS A 42 -1.80 1.10 5.60
N ALA A 43 -1.53 1.30 4.31
CA ALA A 43 -0.40 0.70 3.62
C ALA A 43 0.93 1.30 4.08
N ASP A 44 2.01 0.54 3.98
CA ASP A 44 3.35 0.99 4.39
C ASP A 44 3.94 1.97 3.37
N ASP A 45 3.55 1.85 2.10
CA ASP A 45 3.87 2.81 1.06
C ASP A 45 2.76 2.85 0.00
N TYR A 46 2.79 3.87 -0.85
CA TYR A 46 1.91 4.02 -2.00
C TYR A 46 2.67 4.40 -3.28
N ILE A 47 2.04 4.17 -4.41
CA ILE A 47 2.52 4.61 -5.73
C ILE A 47 1.34 5.02 -6.61
N GLU A 48 1.41 6.22 -7.19
CA GLU A 48 0.40 6.73 -8.11
C GLU A 48 0.65 6.21 -9.53
N LYS A 49 -0.41 5.86 -10.25
CA LYS A 49 -0.37 5.44 -11.66
C LYS A 49 -0.57 6.65 -12.59
N PRO A 50 0.12 6.69 -13.75
CA PRO A 50 1.13 5.73 -14.21
C PRO A 50 2.46 5.87 -13.45
N PHE A 51 3.24 4.79 -13.42
CA PHE A 51 4.56 4.77 -12.79
C PHE A 51 5.57 3.98 -13.61
N ASP A 52 6.85 4.32 -13.46
CA ASP A 52 7.96 3.55 -14.03
C ASP A 52 8.22 2.27 -13.22
N LEU A 53 8.62 1.20 -13.91
CA LEU A 53 8.91 -0.08 -13.26
C LEU A 53 10.07 0.03 -12.27
N ASP A 54 11.08 0.82 -12.57
CA ASP A 54 12.22 1.04 -11.67
C ASP A 54 11.79 1.71 -10.36
N VAL A 55 10.83 2.63 -10.42
CA VAL A 55 10.24 3.27 -9.23
C VAL A 55 9.47 2.25 -8.40
N MET A 56 8.67 1.40 -9.05
CA MET A 56 7.94 0.32 -8.36
C MET A 56 8.91 -0.67 -7.69
N VAL A 57 9.93 -1.13 -8.40
CA VAL A 57 10.95 -2.04 -7.88
C VAL A 57 11.72 -1.40 -6.72
N GLY A 58 12.07 -0.12 -6.82
CA GLY A 58 12.72 0.63 -5.75
C GLY A 58 11.89 0.65 -4.46
N LYS A 59 10.58 0.92 -4.57
CA LYS A 59 9.66 0.88 -3.42
C LYS A 59 9.54 -0.51 -2.82
N VAL A 60 9.40 -1.55 -3.65
CA VAL A 60 9.35 -2.95 -3.17
C VAL A 60 10.64 -3.31 -2.42
N ARG A 61 11.82 -2.96 -2.96
CA ARG A 61 13.11 -3.19 -2.28
C ARG A 61 13.19 -2.47 -0.93
N SER A 62 12.76 -1.21 -0.87
CA SER A 62 12.70 -0.44 0.37
C SER A 62 11.83 -1.13 1.42
N LEU A 63 10.65 -1.58 1.02
CA LEU A 63 9.73 -2.31 1.90
C LEU A 63 10.31 -3.63 2.40
N MET A 64 11.02 -4.40 1.56
CA MET A 64 11.66 -5.65 1.98
C MET A 64 12.83 -5.43 2.94
N ASN A 65 13.61 -4.36 2.77
CA ASN A 65 14.74 -4.06 3.64
C ASN A 65 14.30 -3.61 5.05
N ASN A 66 13.16 -2.91 5.15
CA ASN A 66 12.58 -2.51 6.43
C ASN A 66 11.97 -3.67 7.23
N VAL A 67 11.86 -4.86 6.62
CA VAL A 67 11.34 -6.09 7.26
C VAL A 67 12.46 -6.93 7.85
N GLN A 68 13.73 -6.51 7.78
CA GLN A 68 14.80 -7.21 8.50
C GLN A 68 14.53 -7.14 10.01
N ILE A 69 13.97 -8.22 10.52
CA ILE A 69 13.78 -8.52 11.93
C ILE A 69 15.18 -8.79 12.50
N ASN A 70 15.60 -7.94 13.45
CA ASN A 70 16.57 -8.32 14.47
C ASN A 70 15.94 -9.35 15.41
#